data_AF-A0A399ZR86-F1
#
_entry.id   AF-A0A399ZR86-F1
#
_cell.length_a   1.000
_cell.length_b   1.000
_cell.length_c   1.000
_cell.angle_alpha   90.00
_cell.angle_beta   90.00
_cell.angle_gamma   90.00
#
_symmetry.space_group_name_H-M   'P 1'
#
loop_
_entity.id
_entity.type
_entity.pdbx_description
1 polymer ?
#
loop_
_entity_poly.entity_id
_entity_poly.type
_entity_poly.pdbx_seq_one_letter_code
_entity_poly.pdbx_strand_id
1 'polypeptide(L)'
;MSKSIPVGDKPKIRIDSVGGDLSVVGWDGADLLIKGDENEIRFEQTGEAVSVSSGDDLSLRVPRGASLEFVSVGGDVSIRGVLGGCEIKEVSGDLSIRDVSAVTIGTVQSDLSLGNAKGNVYLKDIQGDASIRDVEGNLEIEMIAEDLSLRGVKGNVRVKNAHSDVSIHGVDGDTTLDSVADDLALRGARGDINVNVGEDVVVYLEPKADAVYSIDAGDDILLVLPKNANATLSMRGDEIFMDWQGMENDDATERVVTLGDGSAQIKLNAGGEVRVSNRSDAGDSADEWGNFAGLNFDWSGFGERISRQVEQATARAAKRAEEAARRAERHAARHARHAGHPKSGLVVGRWNWDFKGAPKPPTTPEPPVEPVSEEERMAILKMLAEKKITAQQAEELLNALDGGK
;
A
#
# COMPACT_ATOMS: atom_id res chain seq x y z
N MET A 1 -9.48 15.01 20.15
CA MET A 1 -10.78 14.37 20.43
C MET A 1 -10.88 13.08 19.61
N SER A 2 -11.59 12.07 20.13
CA SER A 2 -11.90 10.81 19.45
C SER A 2 -13.42 10.74 19.18
N LYS A 3 -13.80 10.48 17.93
CA LYS A 3 -15.18 10.23 17.51
C LYS A 3 -15.28 8.85 16.89
N SER A 4 -16.39 8.16 17.15
CA SER A 4 -16.73 6.86 16.56
C SER A 4 -18.07 6.99 15.87
N ILE A 5 -18.13 6.56 14.62
CA ILE A 5 -19.31 6.68 13.76
C ILE A 5 -19.58 5.31 13.14
N PRO A 6 -20.78 4.73 13.30
CA PRO A 6 -21.13 3.50 12.61
C PRO A 6 -21.31 3.77 11.11
N VAL A 7 -20.59 3.00 10.29
CA VAL A 7 -20.54 3.18 8.82
C VAL A 7 -20.72 1.88 8.03
N GLY A 8 -20.71 0.73 8.71
CA GLY A 8 -20.81 -0.60 8.08
C GLY A 8 -19.46 -1.09 7.55
N ASP A 9 -19.46 -2.22 6.83
CA ASP A 9 -18.22 -2.92 6.45
C ASP A 9 -17.53 -2.36 5.20
N LYS A 10 -18.30 -1.72 4.30
CA LYS A 10 -17.84 -1.20 3.00
C LYS A 10 -18.29 0.24 2.75
N PRO A 11 -17.99 1.18 3.67
CA PRO A 11 -18.40 2.56 3.50
C PRO A 11 -17.62 3.25 2.38
N LYS A 12 -18.18 4.35 1.87
CA LYS A 12 -17.44 5.30 1.04
C LYS A 12 -17.02 6.48 1.90
N ILE A 13 -15.71 6.69 2.04
CA ILE A 13 -15.16 7.75 2.87
C ILE A 13 -14.37 8.71 1.99
N ARG A 14 -14.79 9.96 2.00
CA ARG A 14 -14.14 11.04 1.28
C ARG A 14 -13.41 11.95 2.26
N ILE A 15 -12.13 12.20 2.01
CA ILE A 15 -11.29 13.11 2.77
C ILE A 15 -11.07 14.34 1.89
N ASP A 16 -11.81 15.42 2.19
CA ASP A 16 -11.85 16.61 1.33
C ASP A 16 -10.60 17.48 1.45
N SER A 17 -10.07 17.65 2.67
CA SER A 17 -8.85 18.41 2.88
C SER A 17 -8.27 18.07 4.26
N VAL A 18 -6.96 17.84 4.32
CA VAL A 18 -6.18 17.75 5.56
C VAL A 18 -5.02 18.72 5.45
N GLY A 19 -4.95 19.73 6.33
CA GLY A 19 -3.89 20.73 6.28
C GLY A 19 -2.52 20.21 6.75
N GLY A 20 -2.52 19.21 7.64
CA GLY A 20 -1.32 18.53 8.14
C GLY A 20 -1.17 17.09 7.62
N ASP A 21 -0.66 16.23 8.49
CA ASP A 21 -0.36 14.83 8.21
C ASP A 21 -1.61 13.93 8.34
N LEU A 22 -1.70 12.87 7.53
CA LEU A 22 -2.83 11.94 7.52
C LEU A 22 -2.39 10.49 7.74
N SER A 23 -2.95 9.84 8.76
CA SER A 23 -2.76 8.42 9.01
C SER A 23 -4.09 7.66 8.90
N VAL A 24 -4.17 6.68 8.02
CA VAL A 24 -5.34 5.81 7.83
C VAL A 24 -4.97 4.35 8.06
N VAL A 25 -5.70 3.69 8.95
CA VAL A 25 -5.48 2.27 9.26
C VAL A 25 -6.79 1.50 9.12
N GLY A 26 -6.77 0.49 8.24
CA GLY A 26 -7.83 -0.50 8.13
C GLY A 26 -7.91 -1.39 9.36
N TRP A 27 -9.12 -1.64 9.86
CA TRP A 27 -9.37 -2.52 11.01
C TRP A 27 -10.66 -3.33 10.84
N ASP A 28 -10.83 -4.33 11.71
CA ASP A 28 -11.91 -5.32 11.61
C ASP A 28 -13.26 -4.85 12.23
N GLY A 29 -13.38 -3.56 12.54
CA GLY A 29 -14.63 -2.95 13.01
C GLY A 29 -15.43 -2.32 11.88
N ALA A 30 -16.73 -2.14 12.12
CA ALA A 30 -17.68 -1.49 11.20
C ALA A 30 -17.86 0.02 11.49
N ASP A 31 -17.01 0.58 12.36
CA ASP A 31 -17.04 1.99 12.72
C ASP A 31 -15.87 2.73 12.06
N LEU A 32 -16.13 3.97 11.67
CA LEU A 32 -15.13 4.97 11.37
C LEU A 32 -14.71 5.64 12.67
N LEU A 33 -13.43 5.54 13.01
CA LEU A 33 -12.86 6.21 14.18
C LEU A 33 -12.01 7.38 13.71
N ILE A 34 -12.39 8.59 14.14
CA ILE A 34 -11.76 9.85 13.76
C ILE A 34 -11.04 10.42 14.97
N LYS A 35 -9.76 10.75 14.82
CA LYS A 35 -8.94 11.33 15.87
C LYS A 35 -8.15 12.54 15.33
N GLY A 36 -8.29 13.69 15.99
CA GLY A 36 -7.57 14.93 15.69
C GLY A 36 -8.03 16.08 16.58
N ASP A 37 -7.76 17.32 16.19
CA ASP A 37 -8.24 18.51 16.92
C ASP A 37 -9.75 18.72 16.69
N GLU A 38 -10.50 18.85 17.78
CA GLU A 38 -11.96 19.03 17.73
C GLU A 38 -12.39 20.35 17.10
N ASN A 39 -11.55 21.38 17.17
CA ASN A 39 -11.88 22.70 16.62
C ASN A 39 -11.64 22.78 15.11
N GLU A 40 -10.91 21.81 14.56
CA GLU A 40 -10.48 21.81 13.16
C GLU A 40 -11.15 20.73 12.33
N ILE A 41 -11.61 19.65 12.97
CA ILE A 41 -12.32 18.57 12.28
C ILE A 41 -13.75 19.00 11.93
N ARG A 42 -14.09 18.89 10.65
CA ARG A 42 -15.48 18.88 10.17
C ARG A 42 -15.75 17.54 9.50
N PHE A 43 -16.93 17.00 9.75
CA PHE A 43 -17.37 15.78 9.09
C PHE A 43 -18.88 15.83 8.86
N GLU A 44 -19.32 15.20 7.79
CA GLU A 44 -20.74 15.04 7.47
C GLU A 44 -20.99 13.59 7.05
N GLN A 45 -22.12 13.04 7.48
CA GLN A 45 -22.55 11.69 7.09
C GLN A 45 -23.88 11.80 6.34
N THR A 46 -23.89 11.36 5.09
CA THR A 46 -25.10 11.28 4.26
C THR A 46 -25.31 9.82 3.86
N GLY A 47 -26.14 9.11 4.63
CA GLY A 47 -26.33 7.67 4.46
C GLY A 47 -25.03 6.90 4.72
N GLU A 48 -24.56 6.16 3.71
CA GLU A 48 -23.33 5.34 3.77
C GLU A 48 -22.06 6.10 3.35
N ALA A 49 -22.20 7.36 2.92
CA ALA A 49 -21.08 8.22 2.56
C ALA A 49 -20.70 9.12 3.74
N VAL A 50 -19.40 9.19 4.03
CA VAL A 50 -18.85 10.09 5.05
C VAL A 50 -17.83 11.02 4.39
N SER A 51 -17.97 12.32 4.62
CA SER A 51 -16.94 13.31 4.30
C SER A 51 -16.23 13.75 5.57
N VAL A 52 -14.91 13.92 5.49
CA VAL A 52 -14.06 14.39 6.60
C VAL A 52 -13.08 15.44 6.08
N SER A 53 -12.90 16.52 6.84
CA SER A 53 -11.87 17.53 6.61
C SER A 53 -11.24 17.96 7.94
N SER A 54 -9.97 18.35 7.91
CA SER A 54 -9.22 18.85 9.07
C SER A 54 -8.24 19.95 8.64
N GLY A 55 -8.09 21.00 9.46
CA GLY A 55 -7.06 22.03 9.25
C GLY A 55 -5.65 21.61 9.70
N ASP A 56 -5.58 20.58 10.55
CA ASP A 56 -4.36 20.03 11.16
C ASP A 56 -4.31 18.51 10.92
N ASP A 57 -3.37 17.82 11.56
CA ASP A 57 -3.17 16.38 11.47
C ASP A 57 -4.45 15.57 11.77
N LEU A 58 -4.63 14.48 11.01
CA LEU A 58 -5.81 13.61 11.10
C LEU A 58 -5.41 12.14 11.17
N SER A 59 -6.00 11.40 12.11
CA SER A 59 -5.86 9.94 12.21
C SER A 59 -7.21 9.26 12.10
N LEU A 60 -7.32 8.34 11.15
CA LEU A 60 -8.53 7.59 10.84
C LEU A 60 -8.30 6.08 11.04
N ARG A 61 -9.25 5.40 11.67
CA ARG A 61 -9.42 3.96 11.49
C ARG A 61 -10.69 3.69 10.71
N VAL A 62 -10.54 2.94 9.62
CA VAL A 62 -11.60 2.66 8.66
C VAL A 62 -11.85 1.16 8.57
N PRO A 63 -13.10 0.70 8.36
CA PRO A 63 -13.34 -0.71 8.04
C PRO A 63 -12.46 -1.15 6.87
N ARG A 64 -11.88 -2.35 6.92
CA ARG A 64 -10.96 -2.81 5.85
C ARG A 64 -11.58 -2.75 4.45
N GLY A 65 -12.89 -2.94 4.33
CA GLY A 65 -13.60 -2.88 3.05
C GLY A 65 -13.94 -1.46 2.56
N ALA A 66 -13.52 -0.42 3.27
CA ALA A 66 -13.82 0.96 2.92
C ALA A 66 -13.18 1.40 1.59
N SER A 67 -13.96 2.10 0.77
CA SER A 67 -13.45 2.83 -0.40
C SER A 67 -13.08 4.25 0.00
N LEU A 68 -11.86 4.66 -0.29
CA LEU A 68 -11.32 5.95 0.13
C LEU A 68 -11.08 6.87 -1.07
N GLU A 69 -11.54 8.11 -0.97
CA GLU A 69 -11.19 9.19 -1.90
C GLU A 69 -10.52 10.33 -1.12
N PHE A 70 -9.28 10.65 -1.43
CA PHE A 70 -8.53 11.77 -0.85
C PHE A 70 -8.40 12.87 -1.88
N VAL A 71 -8.86 14.07 -1.55
CA VAL A 71 -8.85 15.20 -2.49
C VAL A 71 -7.54 15.99 -2.38
N SER A 72 -7.14 16.37 -1.17
CA SER A 72 -5.90 17.12 -0.94
C SER A 72 -5.39 16.92 0.49
N VAL A 73 -4.10 16.61 0.61
CA VAL A 73 -3.40 16.52 1.91
C VAL A 73 -2.13 17.35 1.85
N GLY A 74 -2.00 18.30 2.79
CA GLY A 74 -0.88 19.24 2.86
C GLY A 74 0.40 18.68 3.50
N GLY A 75 0.29 17.60 4.26
CA GLY A 75 1.43 16.90 4.86
C GLY A 75 1.65 15.50 4.29
N ASP A 76 2.27 14.64 5.10
CA ASP A 76 2.58 13.26 4.74
C ASP A 76 1.36 12.34 4.93
N VAL A 77 1.26 11.30 4.10
CA VAL A 77 0.14 10.35 4.15
C VAL A 77 0.65 8.94 4.42
N SER A 78 0.03 8.24 5.37
CA SER A 78 0.25 6.82 5.63
C SER A 78 -1.06 6.05 5.59
N ILE A 79 -1.19 5.09 4.66
CA ILE A 79 -2.35 4.23 4.51
C ILE A 79 -1.93 2.77 4.70
N ARG A 80 -2.62 2.03 5.57
CA ARG A 80 -2.34 0.61 5.80
C ARG A 80 -3.60 -0.23 5.92
N GLY A 81 -3.64 -1.36 5.22
CA GLY A 81 -4.64 -2.42 5.46
C GLY A 81 -6.04 -2.10 4.93
N VAL A 82 -6.14 -1.26 3.90
CA VAL A 82 -7.41 -0.85 3.28
C VAL A 82 -7.62 -1.66 2.01
N LEU A 83 -8.55 -2.60 2.05
CA LEU A 83 -8.83 -3.56 0.98
C LEU A 83 -9.93 -3.09 0.01
N GLY A 84 -10.59 -1.97 0.28
CA GLY A 84 -11.35 -1.26 -0.75
C GLY A 84 -10.44 -0.46 -1.68
N GLY A 85 -11.01 0.09 -2.76
CA GLY A 85 -10.25 0.94 -3.68
C GLY A 85 -9.85 2.27 -3.05
N CYS A 86 -8.66 2.74 -3.37
CA CYS A 86 -8.11 4.01 -2.90
C CYS A 86 -7.85 4.95 -4.08
N GLU A 87 -8.48 6.12 -4.07
CA GLU A 87 -8.21 7.20 -5.02
C GLU A 87 -7.61 8.39 -4.25
N ILE A 88 -6.41 8.81 -4.62
CA ILE A 88 -5.68 9.92 -3.98
C ILE A 88 -5.39 10.95 -5.06
N LYS A 89 -5.92 12.17 -4.95
CA LYS A 89 -5.75 13.20 -5.97
C LYS A 89 -4.46 13.99 -5.79
N GLU A 90 -4.18 14.44 -4.57
CA GLU A 90 -3.02 15.30 -4.30
C GLU A 90 -2.48 15.08 -2.87
N VAL A 91 -1.16 14.92 -2.78
CA VAL A 91 -0.39 14.88 -1.54
C VAL A 91 0.82 15.81 -1.68
N SER A 92 0.97 16.76 -0.77
CA SER A 92 2.09 17.71 -0.78
C SER A 92 3.36 17.16 -0.10
N GLY A 93 3.23 16.17 0.79
CA GLY A 93 4.35 15.47 1.43
C GLY A 93 4.60 14.08 0.87
N ASP A 94 5.20 13.21 1.68
CA ASP A 94 5.49 11.82 1.32
C ASP A 94 4.24 10.94 1.39
N LEU A 95 4.15 9.93 0.53
CA LEU A 95 3.04 8.99 0.51
C LEU A 95 3.51 7.55 0.77
N SER A 96 3.08 6.96 1.88
CA SER A 96 3.29 5.53 2.19
C SER A 96 1.98 4.75 2.16
N ILE A 97 1.91 3.74 1.31
CA ILE A 97 0.74 2.87 1.16
C ILE A 97 1.15 1.40 1.31
N ARG A 98 0.42 0.65 2.14
CA ARG A 98 0.67 -0.79 2.32
C ARG A 98 -0.59 -1.62 2.49
N ASP A 99 -0.56 -2.84 1.96
CA ASP A 99 -1.61 -3.85 2.12
C ASP A 99 -2.97 -3.29 1.64
N VAL A 100 -3.00 -2.96 0.34
CA VAL A 100 -4.16 -2.32 -0.31
C VAL A 100 -4.63 -3.12 -1.52
N SER A 101 -5.83 -2.80 -2.03
CA SER A 101 -6.35 -3.41 -3.25
C SER A 101 -5.82 -2.69 -4.51
N ALA A 102 -6.70 -2.08 -5.29
CA ALA A 102 -6.35 -1.19 -6.39
C ALA A 102 -6.14 0.25 -5.88
N VAL A 103 -5.19 0.96 -6.49
CA VAL A 103 -4.83 2.33 -6.10
C VAL A 103 -4.70 3.21 -7.34
N THR A 104 -5.31 4.38 -7.28
CA THR A 104 -5.14 5.46 -8.26
C THR A 104 -4.57 6.67 -7.54
N ILE A 105 -3.41 7.15 -7.97
CA ILE A 105 -2.72 8.31 -7.39
C ILE A 105 -2.55 9.38 -8.47
N GLY A 106 -3.03 10.59 -8.18
CA GLY A 106 -2.90 11.78 -9.01
C GLY A 106 -1.50 12.35 -8.88
N THR A 107 -1.32 13.28 -7.96
CA THR A 107 -0.04 13.98 -7.76
C THR A 107 0.52 13.75 -6.36
N VAL A 108 1.81 13.44 -6.27
CA VAL A 108 2.59 13.43 -5.03
C VAL A 108 3.78 14.37 -5.24
N GLN A 109 3.90 15.40 -4.40
CA GLN A 109 4.93 16.44 -4.54
C GLN A 109 6.31 16.02 -3.99
N SER A 110 6.40 14.84 -3.38
CA SER A 110 7.60 14.28 -2.75
C SER A 110 7.66 12.77 -3.06
N ASP A 111 8.22 11.97 -2.15
CA ASP A 111 8.48 10.55 -2.35
C ASP A 111 7.24 9.65 -2.19
N LEU A 112 7.21 8.54 -2.93
CA LEU A 112 6.19 7.49 -2.85
C LEU A 112 6.80 6.16 -2.42
N SER A 113 6.19 5.51 -1.42
CA SER A 113 6.44 4.10 -1.12
C SER A 113 5.13 3.30 -1.15
N LEU A 114 5.02 2.36 -2.09
CA LEU A 114 3.90 1.45 -2.21
C LEU A 114 4.34 0.00 -1.99
N GLY A 115 3.61 -0.74 -1.16
CA GLY A 115 3.86 -2.15 -0.90
C GLY A 115 2.60 -3.00 -0.85
N ASN A 116 2.65 -4.22 -1.40
CA ASN A 116 1.57 -5.20 -1.32
C ASN A 116 0.22 -4.69 -1.88
N ALA A 117 0.20 -4.25 -3.14
CA ALA A 117 -1.05 -3.95 -3.84
C ALA A 117 -1.63 -5.23 -4.46
N LYS A 118 -2.87 -5.56 -4.09
CA LYS A 118 -3.60 -6.75 -4.58
C LYS A 118 -4.33 -6.52 -5.91
N GLY A 119 -4.36 -5.28 -6.38
CA GLY A 119 -4.99 -4.89 -7.64
C GLY A 119 -4.07 -4.09 -8.54
N ASN A 120 -4.66 -3.43 -9.54
CA ASN A 120 -3.94 -2.54 -10.44
C ASN A 120 -3.53 -1.25 -9.72
N VAL A 121 -2.40 -0.69 -10.13
CA VAL A 121 -1.87 0.57 -9.63
C VAL A 121 -1.74 1.53 -10.80
N TYR A 122 -2.29 2.73 -10.64
CA TYR A 122 -2.13 3.84 -11.58
C TYR A 122 -1.53 5.04 -10.87
N LEU A 123 -0.39 5.54 -11.35
CA LEU A 123 0.29 6.72 -10.85
C LEU A 123 0.38 7.76 -11.95
N LYS A 124 -0.13 8.97 -11.71
CA LYS A 124 -0.06 10.03 -12.71
C LYS A 124 1.24 10.82 -12.61
N ASP A 125 1.53 11.43 -11.46
CA ASP A 125 2.61 12.41 -11.36
C ASP A 125 3.29 12.35 -9.98
N ILE A 126 4.50 11.81 -9.92
CA ILE A 126 5.31 11.72 -8.70
C ILE A 126 6.54 12.60 -8.87
N GLN A 127 6.68 13.62 -8.03
CA GLN A 127 7.74 14.64 -8.14
C GLN A 127 9.04 14.25 -7.43
N GLY A 128 9.01 13.27 -6.53
CA GLY A 128 10.20 12.69 -5.89
C GLY A 128 10.43 11.23 -6.31
N ASP A 129 11.12 10.49 -5.45
CA ASP A 129 11.47 9.09 -5.67
C ASP A 129 10.24 8.17 -5.52
N ALA A 130 10.17 7.09 -6.31
CA ALA A 130 9.13 6.09 -6.20
C ALA A 130 9.68 4.68 -5.94
N SER A 131 9.30 4.08 -4.80
CA SER A 131 9.57 2.68 -4.48
C SER A 131 8.29 1.86 -4.44
N ILE A 132 8.14 0.92 -5.37
CA ILE A 132 6.94 0.11 -5.54
C ILE A 132 7.29 -1.36 -5.44
N ARG A 133 6.62 -2.06 -4.51
CA ARG A 133 6.89 -3.46 -4.22
C ARG A 133 5.62 -4.29 -4.19
N ASP A 134 5.68 -5.48 -4.77
CA ASP A 134 4.66 -6.53 -4.71
C ASP A 134 3.29 -6.04 -5.21
N VAL A 135 3.16 -5.88 -6.52
CA VAL A 135 1.90 -5.53 -7.21
C VAL A 135 1.35 -6.78 -7.90
N GLU A 136 0.16 -7.24 -7.50
CA GLU A 136 -0.50 -8.41 -8.09
C GLU A 136 -1.18 -8.11 -9.44
N GLY A 137 -1.53 -6.86 -9.70
CA GLY A 137 -2.12 -6.40 -10.96
C GLY A 137 -1.12 -5.76 -11.93
N ASN A 138 -1.65 -4.95 -12.84
CA ASN A 138 -0.87 -4.10 -13.74
C ASN A 138 -0.41 -2.82 -13.03
N LEU A 139 0.72 -2.28 -13.47
CA LEU A 139 1.26 -0.99 -13.03
C LEU A 139 1.37 -0.05 -14.22
N GLU A 140 0.69 1.09 -14.14
CA GLU A 140 0.84 2.19 -15.11
C GLU A 140 1.30 3.46 -14.40
N ILE A 141 2.33 4.10 -14.94
CA ILE A 141 2.94 5.33 -14.43
C ILE A 141 3.06 6.34 -15.57
N GLU A 142 2.53 7.56 -15.41
CA GLU A 142 2.67 8.60 -16.44
C GLU A 142 3.96 9.43 -16.29
N MET A 143 4.34 9.80 -15.06
CA MET A 143 5.54 10.58 -14.80
C MET A 143 6.12 10.26 -13.41
N ILE A 144 7.43 10.03 -13.36
CA ILE A 144 8.27 10.14 -12.16
C ILE A 144 9.37 11.16 -12.46
N ALA A 145 9.59 12.13 -11.57
CA ALA A 145 10.58 13.17 -11.76
C ALA A 145 11.99 12.79 -11.27
N GLU A 146 12.11 11.94 -10.26
CA GLU A 146 13.38 11.41 -9.76
C GLU A 146 13.44 9.88 -10.00
N ASP A 147 13.94 9.12 -9.05
CA ASP A 147 14.28 7.72 -9.24
C ASP A 147 13.06 6.77 -9.14
N LEU A 148 13.05 5.71 -9.95
CA LEU A 148 12.04 4.66 -9.90
C LEU A 148 12.63 3.29 -9.51
N SER A 149 12.15 2.71 -8.42
CA SER A 149 12.46 1.34 -8.00
C SER A 149 11.21 0.46 -8.01
N LEU A 150 11.18 -0.53 -8.89
CA LEU A 150 10.13 -1.54 -9.00
C LEU A 150 10.62 -2.92 -8.58
N ARG A 151 9.88 -3.59 -7.70
CA ARG A 151 10.16 -4.99 -7.34
C ARG A 151 8.89 -5.82 -7.30
N GLY A 152 8.84 -6.87 -8.11
CA GLY A 152 7.77 -7.87 -8.07
C GLY A 152 6.43 -7.34 -8.56
N VAL A 153 6.28 -7.19 -9.88
CA VAL A 153 4.99 -6.91 -10.52
C VAL A 153 4.50 -8.16 -11.25
N LYS A 154 3.26 -8.58 -10.97
CA LYS A 154 2.65 -9.78 -11.56
C LYS A 154 1.98 -9.52 -12.90
N GLY A 155 1.47 -8.32 -13.12
CA GLY A 155 0.91 -7.90 -14.40
C GLY A 155 1.95 -7.24 -15.30
N ASN A 156 1.44 -6.43 -16.23
CA ASN A 156 2.25 -5.61 -17.13
C ASN A 156 2.69 -4.32 -16.44
N VAL A 157 3.86 -3.80 -16.85
CA VAL A 157 4.40 -2.52 -16.42
C VAL A 157 4.45 -1.58 -17.62
N ARG A 158 3.90 -0.38 -17.46
CA ARG A 158 4.04 0.72 -18.41
C ARG A 158 4.45 2.01 -17.71
N VAL A 159 5.60 2.57 -18.08
CA VAL A 159 6.07 3.88 -17.60
C VAL A 159 6.20 4.79 -18.82
N LYS A 160 5.48 5.91 -18.83
CA LYS A 160 5.54 6.87 -19.94
C LYS A 160 6.80 7.73 -19.86
N ASN A 161 7.07 8.34 -18.69
CA ASN A 161 8.25 9.17 -18.50
C ASN A 161 8.85 8.92 -17.12
N ALA A 162 10.13 8.58 -17.07
CA ALA A 162 10.97 8.68 -15.89
C ALA A 162 12.10 9.66 -16.21
N HIS A 163 12.25 10.71 -15.41
CA HIS A 163 13.25 11.76 -15.65
C HIS A 163 14.59 11.50 -14.96
N SER A 164 14.77 10.35 -14.32
CA SER A 164 16.05 9.86 -13.81
C SER A 164 16.10 8.33 -13.87
N ASP A 165 16.87 7.69 -13.00
CA ASP A 165 17.19 6.26 -13.05
C ASP A 165 15.98 5.35 -12.81
N VAL A 166 15.93 4.23 -13.54
CA VAL A 166 14.91 3.19 -13.35
C VAL A 166 15.55 1.85 -13.02
N SER A 167 15.14 1.26 -11.90
CA SER A 167 15.52 -0.09 -11.49
C SER A 167 14.31 -1.00 -11.38
N ILE A 168 14.33 -2.11 -12.13
CA ILE A 168 13.24 -3.08 -12.19
C ILE A 168 13.77 -4.46 -11.83
N HIS A 169 13.15 -5.06 -10.82
CA HIS A 169 13.44 -6.43 -10.39
C HIS A 169 12.17 -7.28 -10.32
N GLY A 170 11.97 -8.12 -11.35
CA GLY A 170 10.87 -9.08 -11.40
C GLY A 170 9.57 -8.46 -11.93
N VAL A 171 9.30 -8.74 -13.21
CA VAL A 171 8.01 -8.45 -13.86
C VAL A 171 7.55 -9.72 -14.58
N ASP A 172 6.36 -10.19 -14.26
CA ASP A 172 5.85 -11.44 -14.80
C ASP A 172 5.23 -11.26 -16.21
N GLY A 173 4.65 -10.08 -16.48
CA GLY A 173 4.09 -9.67 -17.77
C GLY A 173 5.03 -8.83 -18.63
N ASP A 174 4.47 -8.05 -19.54
CA ASP A 174 5.21 -7.20 -20.49
C ASP A 174 5.73 -5.93 -19.80
N THR A 175 6.90 -5.46 -20.24
CA THR A 175 7.52 -4.22 -19.73
C THR A 175 7.67 -3.21 -20.86
N THR A 176 7.03 -2.05 -20.71
CA THR A 176 7.15 -0.93 -21.64
C THR A 176 7.60 0.32 -20.90
N LEU A 177 8.74 0.88 -21.30
CA LEU A 177 9.24 2.17 -20.81
C LEU A 177 9.37 3.10 -22.03
N ASP A 178 8.44 4.05 -22.18
CA ASP A 178 8.41 4.91 -23.38
C ASP A 178 9.59 5.89 -23.41
N SER A 179 10.01 6.39 -22.24
CA SER A 179 11.14 7.30 -22.07
C SER A 179 11.70 7.20 -20.64
N VAL A 180 12.98 6.88 -20.53
CA VAL A 180 13.81 7.04 -19.32
C VAL A 180 14.91 8.04 -19.66
N ALA A 181 15.14 9.06 -18.85
CA ALA A 181 16.11 10.11 -19.16
C ALA A 181 17.56 9.65 -18.93
N ASP A 182 17.80 8.99 -17.79
CA ASP A 182 19.12 8.55 -17.36
C ASP A 182 19.23 7.03 -17.59
N ASP A 183 19.57 6.24 -16.57
CA ASP A 183 19.92 4.83 -16.73
C ASP A 183 18.76 3.83 -16.48
N LEU A 184 18.88 2.64 -17.07
CA LEU A 184 17.99 1.50 -16.81
C LEU A 184 18.74 0.26 -16.32
N ALA A 185 18.31 -0.21 -15.15
CA ALA A 185 18.73 -1.45 -14.53
C ALA A 185 17.56 -2.46 -14.50
N LEU A 186 17.52 -3.43 -15.42
CA LEU A 186 16.40 -4.37 -15.54
C LEU A 186 16.82 -5.83 -15.32
N ARG A 187 16.15 -6.52 -14.40
CA ARG A 187 16.35 -7.95 -14.14
C ARG A 187 15.02 -8.68 -13.92
N GLY A 188 14.89 -9.84 -14.55
CA GLY A 188 13.77 -10.75 -14.29
C GLY A 188 12.44 -10.30 -14.88
N ALA A 189 12.45 -9.54 -15.98
CA ALA A 189 11.26 -9.37 -16.81
C ALA A 189 11.02 -10.63 -17.64
N ARG A 190 9.79 -11.12 -17.65
CA ARG A 190 9.43 -12.42 -18.27
C ARG A 190 8.54 -12.29 -19.50
N GLY A 191 7.89 -11.16 -19.74
CA GLY A 191 7.14 -10.89 -20.96
C GLY A 191 8.00 -10.26 -22.05
N ASP A 192 7.35 -9.60 -23.00
CA ASP A 192 8.03 -8.78 -24.01
C ASP A 192 8.61 -7.51 -23.35
N ILE A 193 9.66 -6.95 -23.96
CA ILE A 193 10.32 -5.73 -23.47
C ILE A 193 10.38 -4.72 -24.61
N ASN A 194 9.94 -3.49 -24.32
CA ASN A 194 10.13 -2.35 -25.20
C ASN A 194 10.55 -1.15 -24.34
N VAL A 195 11.83 -0.78 -24.40
CA VAL A 195 12.40 0.28 -23.56
C VAL A 195 13.20 1.25 -24.39
N ASN A 196 13.08 2.54 -24.06
CA ASN A 196 13.81 3.63 -24.67
C ASN A 196 14.41 4.51 -23.56
N VAL A 197 15.74 4.55 -23.53
CA VAL A 197 16.54 5.05 -22.40
C VAL A 197 17.54 6.07 -22.94
N GLY A 198 17.71 7.19 -22.24
CA GLY A 198 18.51 8.33 -22.69
C GLY A 198 20.01 8.14 -22.47
N GLU A 199 20.42 7.35 -21.48
CA GLU A 199 21.81 7.02 -21.18
C GLU A 199 22.02 5.51 -21.33
N ASP A 200 22.42 4.80 -20.26
CA ASP A 200 22.89 3.43 -20.31
C ASP A 200 21.82 2.40 -19.91
N VAL A 201 21.97 1.17 -20.44
CA VAL A 201 21.05 0.06 -20.15
C VAL A 201 21.79 -1.20 -19.73
N VAL A 202 21.45 -1.71 -18.55
CA VAL A 202 21.87 -3.04 -18.06
C VAL A 202 20.67 -3.96 -17.95
N VAL A 203 20.63 -5.00 -18.78
CA VAL A 203 19.51 -5.95 -18.84
C VAL A 203 19.99 -7.38 -18.61
N TYR A 204 19.45 -8.02 -17.57
CA TYR A 204 19.55 -9.47 -17.36
C TYR A 204 18.30 -10.15 -17.88
N LEU A 205 18.44 -10.90 -18.98
CA LEU A 205 17.32 -11.47 -19.71
C LEU A 205 17.39 -12.99 -19.80
N GLU A 206 16.27 -13.64 -19.52
CA GLU A 206 16.01 -15.03 -19.86
C GLU A 206 15.03 -15.06 -21.04
N PRO A 207 15.53 -15.11 -22.29
CA PRO A 207 14.68 -14.96 -23.46
C PRO A 207 13.71 -16.14 -23.60
N LYS A 208 12.46 -15.83 -23.91
CA LYS A 208 11.42 -16.83 -24.21
C LYS A 208 11.25 -16.99 -25.72
N ALA A 209 10.88 -18.20 -26.14
CA ALA A 209 10.52 -18.45 -27.52
C ALA A 209 9.39 -17.51 -27.97
N ASP A 210 9.52 -17.00 -29.20
CA ASP A 210 8.59 -16.07 -29.86
C ASP A 210 8.44 -14.69 -29.20
N ALA A 211 9.13 -14.42 -28.09
CA ALA A 211 9.11 -13.12 -27.42
C ALA A 211 9.97 -12.09 -28.17
N VAL A 212 9.57 -10.83 -28.05
CA VAL A 212 10.23 -9.70 -28.70
C VAL A 212 10.78 -8.74 -27.65
N TYR A 213 12.06 -8.42 -27.79
CA TYR A 213 12.79 -7.52 -26.93
C TYR A 213 13.37 -6.40 -27.78
N SER A 214 12.95 -5.16 -27.53
CA SER A 214 13.47 -3.94 -28.15
C SER A 214 14.06 -3.06 -27.05
N ILE A 215 15.36 -2.80 -27.14
CA ILE A 215 16.11 -2.03 -26.16
C ILE A 215 16.87 -0.96 -26.94
N ASP A 216 16.46 0.29 -26.74
CA ASP A 216 17.10 1.48 -27.26
C ASP A 216 17.75 2.25 -26.10
N ALA A 217 19.03 2.59 -26.25
CA ALA A 217 19.84 3.36 -25.30
C ALA A 217 20.52 4.51 -26.03
N GLY A 218 20.66 5.66 -25.35
CA GLY A 218 21.40 6.80 -25.90
C GLY A 218 22.90 6.59 -25.88
N ASP A 219 23.41 5.90 -24.85
CA ASP A 219 24.82 5.57 -24.68
C ASP A 219 25.01 4.06 -24.81
N ASP A 220 25.32 3.32 -23.75
CA ASP A 220 25.77 1.93 -23.80
C ASP A 220 24.67 0.90 -23.43
N ILE A 221 24.76 -0.32 -23.97
CA ILE A 221 23.91 -1.46 -23.61
C ILE A 221 24.75 -2.65 -23.16
N LEU A 222 24.55 -3.09 -21.92
CA LEU A 222 25.00 -4.39 -21.43
C LEU A 222 23.82 -5.37 -21.36
N LEU A 223 23.80 -6.34 -22.28
CA LEU A 223 22.87 -7.46 -22.26
C LEU A 223 23.54 -8.71 -21.68
N VAL A 224 22.95 -9.25 -20.62
CA VAL A 224 23.38 -10.50 -19.99
C VAL A 224 22.38 -11.61 -20.28
N LEU A 225 22.85 -12.70 -20.88
CA LEU A 225 22.04 -13.86 -21.25
C LEU A 225 22.56 -15.15 -20.60
N PRO A 226 21.69 -16.14 -20.35
CA PRO A 226 22.16 -17.46 -19.94
C PRO A 226 22.90 -18.16 -21.09
N LYS A 227 23.88 -19.01 -20.78
CA LYS A 227 24.72 -19.72 -21.78
C LYS A 227 23.94 -20.54 -22.82
N ASN A 228 22.73 -20.95 -22.47
CA ASN A 228 21.82 -21.74 -23.32
C ASN A 228 20.68 -20.89 -23.92
N ALA A 229 20.83 -19.56 -23.99
CA ALA A 229 19.86 -18.67 -24.60
C ALA A 229 19.62 -19.03 -26.07
N ASN A 230 18.35 -18.96 -26.48
CA ASN A 230 17.91 -19.15 -27.85
C ASN A 230 17.33 -17.84 -28.36
N ALA A 231 18.11 -17.09 -29.13
CA ALA A 231 17.71 -15.76 -29.56
C ALA A 231 18.43 -15.34 -30.84
N THR A 232 17.74 -14.58 -31.67
CA THR A 232 18.35 -13.80 -32.74
C THR A 232 18.58 -12.40 -32.23
N LEU A 233 19.84 -12.00 -32.14
CA LEU A 233 20.30 -10.68 -31.73
C LEU A 233 20.50 -9.83 -32.98
N SER A 234 19.86 -8.67 -33.03
CA SER A 234 20.14 -7.60 -33.99
C SER A 234 20.70 -6.44 -33.21
N MET A 235 21.98 -6.14 -33.41
CA MET A 235 22.73 -5.17 -32.61
C MET A 235 23.21 -4.03 -33.49
N ARG A 236 23.09 -2.81 -32.98
CA ARG A 236 23.67 -1.60 -33.55
C ARG A 236 24.30 -0.78 -32.43
N GLY A 237 25.52 -0.30 -32.66
CA GLY A 237 26.27 0.59 -31.77
C GLY A 237 27.55 1.07 -32.45
N ASP A 238 28.24 2.02 -31.84
CA ASP A 238 29.57 2.47 -32.29
C ASP A 238 30.61 1.36 -32.14
N GLU A 239 30.49 0.55 -31.08
CA GLU A 239 31.29 -0.65 -30.84
C GLU A 239 30.40 -1.81 -30.42
N ILE A 240 30.71 -3.03 -30.87
CA ILE A 240 29.95 -4.23 -30.53
C ILE A 240 30.89 -5.30 -29.98
N PHE A 241 30.65 -5.72 -28.73
CA PHE A 241 31.42 -6.77 -28.07
C PHE A 241 30.55 -7.98 -27.73
N MET A 242 30.93 -9.13 -28.29
CA MET A 242 30.37 -10.43 -27.95
C MET A 242 31.32 -11.17 -27.00
N ASP A 243 31.05 -11.09 -25.70
CA ASP A 243 31.70 -11.95 -24.70
C ASP A 243 31.02 -13.33 -24.68
N TRP A 244 31.22 -14.04 -25.79
CA TRP A 244 30.67 -15.37 -26.04
C TRP A 244 31.75 -16.31 -26.58
N GLN A 245 31.82 -17.51 -26.02
CA GLN A 245 32.88 -18.45 -26.39
C GLN A 245 32.82 -18.79 -27.90
N GLY A 246 33.93 -18.55 -28.60
CA GLY A 246 34.07 -18.84 -30.03
C GLY A 246 33.52 -17.77 -30.96
N MET A 247 33.15 -16.59 -30.45
CA MET A 247 32.83 -15.42 -31.26
C MET A 247 34.03 -14.49 -31.33
N GLU A 248 34.37 -14.05 -32.55
CA GLU A 248 35.33 -12.99 -32.77
C GLU A 248 34.61 -11.64 -32.78
N ASN A 249 35.25 -10.63 -32.22
CA ASN A 249 34.84 -9.23 -32.30
C ASN A 249 35.51 -8.60 -33.51
N ASP A 250 34.77 -7.75 -34.19
CA ASP A 250 35.17 -7.00 -35.37
C ASP A 250 34.74 -5.54 -35.22
N ASP A 251 35.22 -4.67 -36.12
CA ASP A 251 34.91 -3.24 -36.09
C ASP A 251 33.52 -2.93 -36.71
N ALA A 252 32.59 -3.88 -36.64
CA ALA A 252 31.26 -3.74 -37.23
C ALA A 252 30.33 -2.96 -36.28
N THR A 253 29.65 -1.94 -36.82
CA THR A 253 28.67 -1.12 -36.09
C THR A 253 27.24 -1.66 -36.17
N GLU A 254 27.01 -2.68 -37.00
CA GLU A 254 25.77 -3.43 -37.09
C GLU A 254 26.09 -4.91 -37.22
N ARG A 255 25.43 -5.74 -36.41
CA ARG A 255 25.68 -7.18 -36.41
C ARG A 255 24.42 -7.97 -36.05
N VAL A 256 24.20 -9.07 -36.78
CA VAL A 256 23.14 -10.03 -36.48
C VAL A 256 23.77 -11.35 -36.08
N VAL A 257 23.38 -11.88 -34.92
CA VAL A 257 23.89 -13.15 -34.37
C VAL A 257 22.73 -14.02 -33.96
N THR A 258 22.75 -15.29 -34.35
CA THR A 258 21.80 -16.29 -33.87
C THR A 258 22.45 -17.17 -32.81
N LEU A 259 21.88 -17.13 -31.60
CA LEU A 259 22.19 -18.02 -30.49
C LEU A 259 21.18 -19.17 -30.47
N GLY A 260 21.69 -20.40 -30.33
CA GLY A 260 20.84 -21.59 -30.28
C GLY A 260 19.98 -21.76 -31.53
N ASP A 261 18.66 -21.89 -31.35
CA ASP A 261 17.69 -21.99 -32.46
C ASP A 261 17.14 -20.64 -32.95
N GLY A 262 17.47 -19.53 -32.28
CA GLY A 262 17.02 -18.19 -32.66
C GLY A 262 15.56 -17.87 -32.36
N SER A 263 14.88 -18.63 -31.49
CA SER A 263 13.44 -18.52 -31.21
C SER A 263 12.99 -17.18 -30.62
N ALA A 264 13.80 -16.50 -29.81
CA ALA A 264 13.51 -15.13 -29.37
C ALA A 264 14.06 -14.08 -30.35
N GLN A 265 13.45 -12.89 -30.40
CA GLN A 265 13.97 -11.77 -31.18
C GLN A 265 14.42 -10.64 -30.26
N ILE A 266 15.70 -10.29 -30.29
CA ILE A 266 16.29 -9.24 -29.47
C ILE A 266 16.89 -8.17 -30.38
N LYS A 267 16.43 -6.93 -30.24
CA LYS A 267 16.94 -5.76 -30.94
C LYS A 267 17.60 -4.84 -29.92
N LEU A 268 18.87 -4.55 -30.14
CA LEU A 268 19.69 -3.65 -29.33
C LEU A 268 20.15 -2.51 -30.22
N ASN A 269 19.94 -1.28 -29.76
CA ASN A 269 20.37 -0.09 -30.45
C ASN A 269 20.93 0.89 -29.41
N ALA A 270 22.24 1.07 -29.44
CA ALA A 270 22.99 1.93 -28.55
C ALA A 270 23.61 3.07 -29.37
N GLY A 271 23.73 4.26 -28.79
CA GLY A 271 24.56 5.31 -29.39
C GLY A 271 26.05 5.06 -29.18
N GLY A 272 26.42 4.33 -28.12
CA GLY A 272 27.76 3.90 -27.80
C GLY A 272 27.96 2.38 -28.00
N GLU A 273 28.38 1.71 -26.95
CA GLU A 273 28.80 0.31 -26.96
C GLU A 273 27.63 -0.66 -26.76
N VAL A 274 27.54 -1.72 -27.57
CA VAL A 274 26.69 -2.89 -27.29
C VAL A 274 27.56 -4.05 -26.83
N ARG A 275 27.44 -4.43 -25.55
CA ARG A 275 28.06 -5.62 -24.99
C ARG A 275 27.03 -6.70 -24.73
N VAL A 276 27.29 -7.91 -25.23
CA VAL A 276 26.51 -9.10 -24.90
C VAL A 276 27.41 -10.12 -24.20
N SER A 277 27.05 -10.52 -22.99
CA SER A 277 27.82 -11.49 -22.20
C SER A 277 26.95 -12.64 -21.69
N ASN A 278 27.59 -13.80 -21.48
CA ASN A 278 26.99 -14.94 -20.79
C ASN A 278 27.48 -15.13 -19.34
N ARG A 279 28.25 -14.17 -18.84
CA ARG A 279 28.71 -14.10 -17.46
C ARG A 279 27.62 -13.56 -16.57
N SER A 280 27.17 -14.35 -15.59
CA SER A 280 26.10 -13.94 -14.67
C SER A 280 26.50 -12.80 -13.72
N ASP A 281 27.81 -12.58 -13.56
CA ASP A 281 28.45 -11.51 -12.78
C ASP A 281 28.80 -10.30 -13.65
N ALA A 282 28.39 -10.26 -14.92
CA ALA A 282 28.80 -9.23 -15.86
C ALA A 282 28.48 -7.80 -15.39
N GLY A 283 27.29 -7.57 -14.82
CA GLY A 283 26.94 -6.25 -14.28
C GLY A 283 27.67 -5.90 -12.99
N ASP A 284 28.15 -6.89 -12.22
CA ASP A 284 28.97 -6.65 -11.02
C ASP A 284 30.42 -6.26 -11.38
N SER A 285 30.81 -6.45 -12.64
CA SER A 285 32.13 -6.09 -13.19
C SER A 285 32.00 -5.06 -14.33
N ALA A 286 30.86 -4.38 -14.44
CA ALA A 286 30.61 -3.44 -15.53
C ALA A 286 31.58 -2.25 -15.51
N ASP A 287 32.06 -1.88 -14.32
CA ASP A 287 33.09 -0.87 -14.08
C ASP A 287 34.47 -1.26 -14.66
N GLU A 288 34.73 -2.56 -14.87
CA GLU A 288 35.94 -3.03 -15.53
C GLU A 288 35.93 -2.77 -17.04
N TRP A 289 34.77 -2.49 -17.64
CA TRP A 289 34.60 -2.45 -19.09
C TRP A 289 34.17 -1.10 -19.66
N GLY A 290 34.08 -0.09 -18.81
CA GLY A 290 33.60 1.24 -19.18
C GLY A 290 32.75 1.83 -18.07
N ASN A 291 32.20 3.01 -18.33
CA ASN A 291 31.26 3.62 -17.40
C ASN A 291 29.83 3.19 -17.77
N PHE A 292 29.59 1.89 -17.94
CA PHE A 292 28.24 1.33 -18.12
C PHE A 292 27.44 1.66 -16.86
N ALA A 293 26.79 2.82 -16.90
CA ALA A 293 25.89 3.42 -15.95
C ALA A 293 26.53 4.01 -14.66
N GLY A 294 27.85 4.23 -14.57
CA GLY A 294 28.46 4.84 -13.36
C GLY A 294 28.03 4.20 -12.02
N LEU A 295 27.58 2.93 -12.06
CA LEU A 295 26.63 2.40 -11.09
C LEU A 295 27.35 1.96 -9.83
N ASN A 296 27.40 2.86 -8.86
CA ASN A 296 27.37 2.51 -7.46
C ASN A 296 25.94 2.04 -7.04
N PHE A 297 25.18 1.47 -7.98
CA PHE A 297 23.76 1.17 -7.87
C PHE A 297 23.60 -0.08 -7.02
N ASP A 298 23.31 0.12 -5.75
CA ASP A 298 22.93 -0.94 -4.84
C ASP A 298 21.55 -1.50 -5.25
N TRP A 299 21.56 -2.44 -6.21
CA TRP A 299 20.40 -3.21 -6.69
C TRP A 299 19.53 -3.77 -5.55
N SER A 300 20.13 -4.03 -4.39
CA SER A 300 19.44 -4.62 -3.25
C SER A 300 18.85 -3.57 -2.30
N GLY A 301 19.55 -2.46 -2.09
CA GLY A 301 19.21 -1.44 -1.09
C GLY A 301 18.61 -0.15 -1.63
N PHE A 302 18.59 0.09 -2.94
CA PHE A 302 18.06 1.33 -3.53
C PHE A 302 16.60 1.59 -3.15
N GLY A 303 15.69 0.68 -3.52
CA GLY A 303 14.28 0.76 -3.10
C GLY A 303 14.08 0.67 -1.58
N GLU A 304 14.98 0.00 -0.85
CA GLU A 304 14.92 -0.02 0.62
C GLU A 304 15.25 1.34 1.24
N ARG A 305 16.18 2.11 0.65
CA ARG A 305 16.54 3.46 1.10
C ARG A 305 15.37 4.42 0.93
N ILE A 306 14.79 4.46 -0.27
CA ILE A 306 13.59 5.26 -0.58
C ILE A 306 12.45 4.86 0.37
N SER A 307 12.14 3.54 0.43
CA SER A 307 11.12 3.03 1.34
C SER A 307 11.37 3.42 2.81
N ARG A 308 12.63 3.36 3.28
CA ARG A 308 12.99 3.68 4.66
C ARG A 308 12.88 5.19 4.93
N GLN A 309 13.22 6.04 3.97
CA GLN A 309 13.06 7.49 4.08
C GLN A 309 11.58 7.84 4.22
N VAL A 310 10.74 7.36 3.30
CA VAL A 310 9.29 7.53 3.33
C VAL A 310 8.68 6.95 4.60
N GLU A 311 9.10 5.75 5.03
CA GLU A 311 8.63 5.14 6.28
C GLU A 311 9.02 5.97 7.52
N GLN A 312 10.19 6.60 7.53
CA GLN A 312 10.61 7.45 8.64
C GLN A 312 9.83 8.76 8.68
N ALA A 313 9.62 9.41 7.53
CA ALA A 313 8.81 10.62 7.41
C ALA A 313 7.38 10.33 7.86
N THR A 314 6.73 9.32 7.27
CA THR A 314 5.37 8.94 7.61
C THR A 314 5.21 8.37 9.02
N ALA A 315 6.22 7.71 9.61
CA ALA A 315 6.18 7.32 11.02
C ALA A 315 6.25 8.53 11.97
N ARG A 316 7.03 9.56 11.62
CA ARG A 316 7.04 10.83 12.35
C ARG A 316 5.70 11.53 12.21
N ALA A 317 5.11 11.50 11.02
CA ALA A 317 3.79 12.05 10.72
C ALA A 317 2.69 11.37 11.55
N ALA A 318 2.64 10.04 11.54
CA ALA A 318 1.70 9.27 12.36
C ALA A 318 1.85 9.57 13.86
N LYS A 319 3.10 9.74 14.33
CA LYS A 319 3.37 10.12 15.72
C LYS A 319 2.94 11.56 16.03
N ARG A 320 3.17 12.51 15.12
CA ARG A 320 2.74 13.91 15.25
C ARG A 320 1.22 14.00 15.31
N ALA A 321 0.52 13.30 14.41
CA ALA A 321 -0.93 13.20 14.42
C ALA A 321 -1.45 12.62 15.75
N GLU A 322 -0.80 11.59 16.28
CA GLU A 322 -1.17 11.01 17.58
C GLU A 322 -0.91 12.00 18.75
N GLU A 323 0.21 12.72 18.72
CA GLU A 323 0.57 13.71 19.73
C GLU A 323 -0.35 14.93 19.70
N ALA A 324 -0.67 15.46 18.50
CA ALA A 324 -1.61 16.56 18.29
C ALA A 324 -2.96 16.20 18.91
N ALA A 325 -3.46 15.00 18.61
CA ALA A 325 -4.70 14.51 19.20
C ALA A 325 -4.62 14.37 20.74
N ARG A 326 -3.49 13.92 21.29
CA ARG A 326 -3.29 13.83 22.75
C ARG A 326 -3.20 15.20 23.42
N ARG A 327 -2.64 16.20 22.74
CA ARG A 327 -2.61 17.60 23.22
C ARG A 327 -4.03 18.16 23.24
N ALA A 328 -4.81 17.94 22.19
CA ALA A 328 -6.22 18.32 22.13
C ALA A 328 -7.04 17.68 23.27
N GLU A 329 -6.85 16.37 23.53
CA GLU A 329 -7.49 15.68 24.67
C GLU A 329 -7.13 16.29 26.02
N ARG A 330 -5.87 16.68 26.23
CA ARG A 330 -5.43 17.31 27.48
C ARG A 330 -6.03 18.71 27.65
N HIS A 331 -6.12 19.50 26.58
CA HIS A 331 -6.77 20.81 26.61
C HIS A 331 -8.26 20.65 26.93
N ALA A 332 -8.96 19.75 26.24
CA ALA A 332 -10.36 19.43 26.51
C ALA A 332 -10.57 18.96 27.97
N ALA A 333 -9.71 18.07 28.48
CA ALA A 333 -9.78 17.58 29.86
C ALA A 333 -9.51 18.67 30.92
N ARG A 334 -8.64 19.65 30.63
CA ARG A 334 -8.40 20.80 31.52
C ARG A 334 -9.63 21.72 31.59
N HIS A 335 -10.28 21.98 30.47
CA HIS A 335 -11.53 22.73 30.43
C HIS A 335 -12.67 21.94 31.09
N ALA A 336 -12.73 20.62 30.91
CA ALA A 336 -13.67 19.75 31.58
C ALA A 336 -13.43 19.67 33.09
N ARG A 337 -12.21 19.83 33.63
CA ARG A 337 -11.97 19.84 35.09
C ARG A 337 -12.54 21.07 35.81
N HIS A 338 -12.81 22.16 35.09
CA HIS A 338 -13.53 23.31 35.62
C HIS A 338 -15.07 23.14 35.58
N ALA A 339 -15.58 22.10 34.91
CA ALA A 339 -16.99 21.71 34.90
C ALA A 339 -17.16 20.36 35.64
N GLY A 340 -17.96 20.29 36.69
CA GLY A 340 -18.00 19.14 37.62
C GLY A 340 -18.04 17.71 37.02
N HIS A 341 -17.31 16.80 37.69
CA HIS A 341 -17.08 15.35 37.52
C HIS A 341 -18.32 14.42 37.29
N PRO A 342 -18.17 13.19 36.70
CA PRO A 342 -17.65 12.01 37.44
C PRO A 342 -16.74 11.00 36.69
N LYS A 343 -16.26 10.04 37.52
CA LYS A 343 -15.11 9.11 37.44
C LYS A 343 -15.38 7.80 36.68
N SER A 344 -14.31 7.19 36.14
CA SER A 344 -13.82 5.82 36.43
C SER A 344 -12.97 5.32 35.25
N GLY A 345 -11.80 4.74 35.54
CA GLY A 345 -10.88 4.16 34.57
C GLY A 345 -10.39 2.80 35.08
N LEU A 346 -10.22 1.86 34.16
CA LEU A 346 -9.63 0.54 34.41
C LEU A 346 -8.55 0.32 33.34
N VAL A 347 -7.39 -0.14 33.79
CA VAL A 347 -6.15 -0.25 33.00
C VAL A 347 -6.01 -1.66 32.46
N VAL A 348 -5.82 -1.82 31.13
CA VAL A 348 -5.25 -3.04 30.53
C VAL A 348 -4.41 -2.66 29.29
N GLY A 349 -3.12 -3.03 29.30
CA GLY A 349 -2.28 -3.22 28.12
C GLY A 349 -1.85 -1.98 27.34
N ARG A 350 -0.60 -1.96 26.85
CA ARG A 350 0.00 -0.96 25.94
C ARG A 350 -1.05 -0.57 24.87
N TRP A 351 -1.22 0.73 24.55
CA TRP A 351 -2.22 1.36 23.65
C TRP A 351 -3.51 1.89 24.36
N ASN A 352 -3.64 3.22 24.51
CA ASN A 352 -4.79 3.87 25.17
C ASN A 352 -5.73 4.50 24.13
N TRP A 353 -6.91 3.89 23.95
CA TRP A 353 -8.02 4.37 23.13
C TRP A 353 -9.17 4.73 24.09
N ASP A 354 -9.36 6.01 24.40
CA ASP A 354 -10.45 6.47 25.27
C ASP A 354 -11.72 6.68 24.42
N PHE A 355 -12.71 5.80 24.58
CA PHE A 355 -14.08 6.01 24.13
C PHE A 355 -15.01 5.89 25.33
N LYS A 356 -15.59 7.00 25.77
CA LYS A 356 -16.84 7.00 26.54
C LYS A 356 -17.93 7.61 25.69
N GLY A 357 -18.89 6.77 25.31
CA GLY A 357 -20.18 7.23 24.80
C GLY A 357 -20.56 6.70 23.42
N ALA A 358 -20.60 5.39 23.23
CA ALA A 358 -21.66 4.83 22.41
C ALA A 358 -22.88 4.62 23.32
N PRO A 359 -24.08 5.09 22.96
CA PRO A 359 -25.29 4.58 23.57
C PRO A 359 -25.29 3.08 23.34
N LYS A 360 -25.58 2.29 24.38
CA LYS A 360 -26.01 0.91 24.15
C LYS A 360 -27.12 0.96 23.09
N PRO A 361 -27.15 0.07 22.09
CA PRO A 361 -28.34 -0.06 21.26
C PRO A 361 -29.54 -0.20 22.22
N PRO A 362 -30.72 0.37 21.91
CA PRO A 362 -31.91 0.00 22.67
C PRO A 362 -31.95 -1.51 22.62
N THR A 363 -31.79 -2.13 23.79
CA THR A 363 -32.14 -3.52 23.96
C THR A 363 -33.58 -3.56 23.50
N THR A 364 -33.84 -4.29 22.42
CA THR A 364 -35.20 -4.69 22.08
C THR A 364 -35.89 -5.04 23.39
N PRO A 365 -37.09 -4.49 23.69
CA PRO A 365 -37.82 -4.90 24.87
C PRO A 365 -37.82 -6.42 24.85
N GLU A 366 -37.28 -7.03 25.90
CA GLU A 366 -37.45 -8.47 26.12
C GLU A 366 -38.95 -8.72 25.93
N PRO A 367 -39.34 -9.71 25.11
CA PRO A 367 -40.73 -10.10 25.04
C PRO A 367 -41.21 -10.31 26.49
N PRO A 368 -42.44 -9.90 26.84
CA PRO A 368 -42.93 -10.08 28.20
C PRO A 368 -42.68 -11.52 28.60
N VAL A 369 -41.90 -11.69 29.68
CA VAL A 369 -41.70 -13.01 30.31
C VAL A 369 -43.10 -13.57 30.50
N GLU A 370 -43.34 -14.74 29.92
CA GLU A 370 -44.61 -15.44 30.00
C GLU A 370 -45.10 -15.43 31.46
N PRO A 371 -46.40 -15.21 31.72
CA PRO A 371 -46.91 -15.29 33.07
C PRO A 371 -46.57 -16.68 33.63
N VAL A 372 -45.82 -16.68 34.73
CA VAL A 372 -45.49 -17.84 35.55
C VAL A 372 -46.74 -18.74 35.65
N SER A 373 -46.60 -20.01 35.26
CA SER A 373 -47.72 -20.95 35.16
C SER A 373 -48.43 -21.11 36.52
N GLU A 374 -49.74 -20.83 36.56
CA GLU A 374 -50.61 -21.11 37.72
C GLU A 374 -50.56 -22.59 38.15
N GLU A 375 -50.11 -23.50 37.27
CA GLU A 375 -50.00 -24.93 37.57
C GLU A 375 -48.93 -25.23 38.62
N GLU A 376 -47.80 -24.50 38.64
CA GLU A 376 -46.72 -24.73 39.60
C GLU A 376 -47.08 -24.22 40.99
N ARG A 377 -47.75 -23.06 41.06
CA ARG A 377 -48.33 -22.53 42.31
C ARG A 377 -49.40 -23.47 42.86
N MET A 378 -50.27 -24.02 42.00
CA MET A 378 -51.29 -24.98 42.40
C MET A 378 -50.69 -26.31 42.89
N ALA A 379 -49.56 -26.76 42.32
CA ALA A 379 -48.86 -27.95 42.79
C ALA A 379 -48.29 -27.76 44.21
N ILE A 380 -47.70 -26.60 44.50
CA ILE A 380 -47.19 -26.27 45.85
C ILE A 380 -48.33 -26.19 46.86
N LEU A 381 -49.46 -25.55 46.51
CA LEU A 381 -50.64 -25.49 47.38
C LEU A 381 -51.26 -26.87 47.62
N LYS A 382 -51.26 -27.75 46.61
CA LYS A 382 -51.70 -29.13 46.77
C LYS A 382 -50.77 -29.93 47.70
N MET A 383 -49.45 -29.73 47.60
CA MET A 383 -48.48 -30.35 48.51
C MET A 383 -48.64 -29.88 49.96
N LEU A 384 -49.00 -28.60 50.18
CA LEU A 384 -49.34 -28.06 51.49
C LEU A 384 -50.64 -28.67 52.03
N ALA A 385 -51.68 -28.79 51.19
CA ALA A 385 -52.95 -29.41 51.56
C ALA A 385 -52.78 -30.92 51.89
N GLU A 386 -51.89 -31.61 51.18
CA GLU A 386 -51.52 -33.00 51.44
C GLU A 386 -50.52 -33.16 52.62
N LYS A 387 -50.13 -32.07 53.29
CA LYS A 387 -49.16 -32.01 54.40
C LYS A 387 -47.77 -32.59 54.06
N LYS A 388 -47.39 -32.59 52.77
CA LYS A 388 -46.07 -33.06 52.30
C LYS A 388 -44.97 -32.03 52.54
N ILE A 389 -45.34 -30.76 52.69
CA ILE A 389 -44.46 -29.63 53.01
C ILE A 389 -45.07 -28.82 54.16
N THR A 390 -44.23 -28.08 54.90
CA THR A 390 -44.70 -27.16 55.94
C THR A 390 -45.15 -25.82 55.32
N ALA A 391 -45.94 -25.04 56.06
CA ALA A 391 -46.37 -23.72 55.62
C ALA A 391 -45.19 -22.79 55.29
N GLN A 392 -44.12 -22.86 56.09
CA GLN A 392 -42.91 -22.06 55.88
C GLN A 392 -42.14 -22.48 54.62
N GLN A 393 -42.06 -23.78 54.33
CA GLN A 393 -41.44 -24.28 53.10
C GLN A 393 -42.24 -23.92 51.85
N ALA A 394 -43.58 -23.94 51.93
CA ALA A 394 -44.44 -23.50 50.84
C ALA A 394 -44.22 -22.01 50.53
N GLU A 395 -44.07 -21.18 51.56
CA GLU A 395 -43.83 -19.74 51.44
C GLU A 395 -42.46 -19.43 50.83
N GLU A 396 -41.40 -20.15 51.21
CA GLU A 396 -40.07 -20.02 50.60
C GLU A 396 -40.08 -20.40 49.12
N LEU A 397 -40.78 -21.49 48.74
CA LEU A 397 -40.87 -21.92 47.34
C LEU A 397 -41.69 -20.95 46.48
N LEU A 398 -42.78 -20.40 47.03
CA LEU A 398 -43.58 -19.39 46.34
C LEU A 398 -42.80 -18.08 46.15
N ASN A 399 -42.05 -17.64 47.17
CA ASN A 399 -41.21 -16.44 47.08
C ASN A 399 -40.03 -16.62 46.11
N ALA A 400 -39.49 -17.83 45.97
CA ALA A 400 -38.46 -18.14 44.99
C ALA A 400 -39.02 -18.11 43.55
N LEU A 401 -40.29 -18.50 43.35
CA LEU A 401 -40.98 -18.45 42.06
C LEU A 401 -41.35 -17.03 41.62
N ASP A 402 -41.64 -16.15 42.58
CA ASP A 402 -42.09 -14.78 42.30
C ASP A 402 -40.96 -13.77 42.02
N GLY A 403 -39.72 -14.27 41.83
CA GLY A 403 -38.57 -13.44 41.47
C GLY A 403 -38.20 -12.49 42.61
N GLY A 404 -37.54 -13.02 43.64
CA GLY A 404 -37.05 -12.26 44.79
C GLY A 404 -36.35 -10.96 44.37
N LYS A 405 -36.87 -9.83 44.85
CA LYS A 405 -36.27 -8.50 44.73
C LYS A 405 -35.04 -8.33 45.60
#